data_AF-W4R005-F1
#
_entry.id   AF-W4R005-F1
#
_cell.length_a   1.000
_cell.length_b   1.000
_cell.length_c   1.000
_cell.angle_alpha   90.00
_cell.angle_beta   90.00
_cell.angle_gamma   90.00
#
_symmetry.space_group_name_H-M   'P 1'
#
loop_
_entity.id
_entity.type
_entity.pdbx_description
1 polymer ?
#
loop_
_entity_poly.entity_id
_entity_poly.type
_entity_poly.pdbx_seq_one_letter_code
_entity_poly.pdbx_strand_id
1 'polypeptide(L)'
;MVDLVGKVLTPLLLVFIGILIIINFLNPIGPVLAPAEAYMSHSFFKGFQEGYLTMDALAAFVFGIIIINIMRERGATTKKEIMISSLKVALVAGTLLAIIYSSLSYMGATSASELGHLENGGAVLAGISYYYFGSFGKVILAFIVIAACLTTSIGLITACASYFNQLVPSISYKSWATIFTIFSAIISNVGLSALIEFSVPVLLMLYPICICLMFLTFMDPLFKGKKEVYQISILFTFIVSIFDGLSAAGIVVSSVDNLFESILPLYSVGLGWLIPAVVGGIIGYLLTLGKRI
;
A
#
# COMPACT_ATOMS: atom_id res chain seq x y z
N MET A 1 20.09 14.86 6.90
CA MET A 1 18.93 15.68 7.37
C MET A 1 17.73 14.81 7.70
N VAL A 2 17.33 13.86 6.85
CA VAL A 2 16.23 12.89 7.11
C VAL A 2 16.51 11.99 8.34
N ASP A 3 17.78 11.66 8.60
CA ASP A 3 18.17 10.76 9.69
C ASP A 3 17.83 11.28 11.11
N LEU A 4 17.84 12.59 11.35
CA LEU A 4 17.56 13.13 12.69
C LEU A 4 16.05 13.14 12.97
N VAL A 5 15.26 13.51 11.95
CA VAL A 5 13.80 13.58 12.07
C VAL A 5 13.23 12.17 12.20
N GLY A 6 13.60 11.25 11.31
CA GLY A 6 13.11 9.86 11.36
C GLY A 6 13.51 9.11 12.64
N LYS A 7 14.72 9.36 13.16
CA LYS A 7 15.25 8.64 14.34
C LYS A 7 14.63 9.09 15.66
N VAL A 8 14.08 10.30 15.75
CA VAL A 8 13.46 10.82 16.98
C VAL A 8 11.93 10.84 16.87
N LEU A 9 11.38 11.27 15.73
CA LEU A 9 9.93 11.39 15.56
C LEU A 9 9.24 10.02 15.43
N THR A 10 9.82 9.06 14.72
CA THR A 10 9.19 7.74 14.54
C THR A 10 9.04 6.98 15.86
N PRO A 11 10.07 6.90 16.73
CA PRO A 11 9.90 6.31 18.06
C PRO A 11 8.89 7.07 18.91
N LEU A 12 8.86 8.41 18.85
CA LEU A 12 7.88 9.21 19.58
C LEU A 12 6.45 8.90 19.14
N LEU A 13 6.22 8.79 17.82
CA LEU A 13 4.94 8.37 17.26
C LEU A 13 4.54 6.98 17.76
N LEU A 14 5.46 6.02 17.69
CA LEU A 14 5.21 4.65 18.14
C LEU A 14 4.93 4.57 19.63
N VAL A 15 5.60 5.40 20.45
CA VAL A 15 5.33 5.50 21.89
C VAL A 15 3.93 6.05 22.12
N PHE A 16 3.55 7.15 21.47
CA PHE A 16 2.21 7.74 21.64
C PHE A 16 1.10 6.79 21.18
N ILE A 17 1.25 6.19 20.01
CA ILE A 17 0.31 5.17 19.51
C ILE A 17 0.31 3.96 20.43
N GLY A 18 1.47 3.52 20.92
CA GLY A 18 1.58 2.42 21.89
C GLY A 18 0.83 2.71 23.18
N ILE A 19 0.93 3.92 23.72
CA ILE A 19 0.15 4.36 24.88
C ILE A 19 -1.35 4.32 24.57
N LEU A 20 -1.78 4.85 23.42
CA LEU A 20 -3.19 4.80 23.01
C LEU A 20 -3.71 3.37 22.89
N ILE A 21 -2.92 2.49 22.27
CA ILE A 21 -3.24 1.07 22.13
C ILE A 21 -3.38 0.42 23.53
N ILE A 22 -2.40 0.61 24.41
CA ILE A 22 -2.42 0.02 25.76
C ILE A 22 -3.64 0.51 26.54
N ILE A 23 -3.93 1.81 26.52
CA ILE A 23 -5.10 2.36 27.21
C ILE A 23 -6.39 1.79 26.64
N ASN A 24 -6.53 1.69 25.32
CA ASN A 24 -7.72 1.12 24.69
C ASN A 24 -7.90 -0.37 25.00
N PHE A 25 -6.82 -1.14 25.11
CA PHE A 25 -6.91 -2.54 25.54
C PHE A 25 -7.34 -2.69 27.00
N LEU A 26 -6.88 -1.79 27.89
CA LEU A 26 -7.24 -1.82 29.31
C LEU A 26 -8.65 -1.28 29.58
N ASN A 27 -9.06 -0.25 28.84
CA ASN A 27 -10.35 0.44 28.98
C ASN A 27 -10.92 0.72 27.57
N PRO A 28 -11.49 -0.28 26.88
CA PRO A 28 -12.04 -0.07 25.54
C PRO A 28 -13.16 0.96 25.57
N ILE A 29 -13.20 1.83 24.55
CA ILE A 29 -14.18 2.92 24.42
C ILE A 29 -15.61 2.38 24.49
N GLY A 30 -15.86 1.25 23.83
CA GLY A 30 -17.12 0.52 23.90
C GLY A 30 -17.02 -0.87 23.28
N PRO A 31 -18.14 -1.60 23.24
CA PRO A 31 -18.17 -2.93 22.65
C PRO A 31 -17.97 -2.89 21.14
N VAL A 32 -17.36 -3.93 20.59
CA VAL A 32 -17.24 -4.11 19.14
C VAL A 32 -18.65 -4.32 18.55
N LEU A 33 -19.01 -3.48 17.59
CA LEU A 33 -20.29 -3.58 16.88
C LEU A 33 -20.31 -4.75 15.88
N ALA A 34 -21.50 -5.07 15.38
CA ALA A 34 -21.64 -6.03 14.29
C ALA A 34 -20.81 -5.58 13.06
N PRO A 35 -20.13 -6.50 12.36
CA PRO A 35 -19.36 -6.16 11.17
C PRO A 35 -20.25 -5.53 10.10
N ALA A 36 -19.70 -4.56 9.37
CA ALA A 36 -20.34 -4.07 8.15
C ALA A 36 -20.47 -5.19 7.11
N GLU A 37 -21.44 -5.07 6.20
CA GLU A 37 -21.79 -6.09 5.19
C GLU A 37 -20.56 -6.62 4.43
N ALA A 38 -19.67 -5.71 4.00
CA ALA A 38 -18.43 -6.04 3.29
C ALA A 38 -17.46 -6.93 4.09
N TYR A 39 -17.57 -6.95 5.43
CA TYR A 39 -16.74 -7.75 6.32
C TYR A 39 -17.44 -9.00 6.86
N MET A 40 -18.73 -9.23 6.56
CA MET A 40 -19.48 -10.37 7.10
C MET A 40 -19.06 -11.72 6.49
N SER A 41 -18.89 -11.79 5.17
CA SER A 41 -18.59 -13.04 4.44
C SER A 41 -17.16 -13.11 3.89
N HIS A 42 -16.52 -11.96 3.64
CA HIS A 42 -15.26 -11.88 2.89
C HIS A 42 -14.21 -10.97 3.56
N SER A 43 -14.11 -11.00 4.89
CA SER A 43 -13.26 -10.09 5.68
C SER A 43 -11.78 -10.12 5.28
N PHE A 44 -11.23 -11.30 4.96
CA PHE A 44 -9.84 -11.41 4.51
C PHE A 44 -9.60 -10.69 3.17
N PHE A 45 -10.46 -10.91 2.18
CA PHE A 45 -10.33 -10.29 0.86
C PHE A 45 -10.54 -8.79 0.93
N LYS A 46 -11.53 -8.35 1.72
CA LYS A 46 -11.75 -6.93 1.96
C LYS A 46 -10.54 -6.29 2.64
N GLY A 47 -10.00 -6.91 3.70
CA GLY A 47 -8.78 -6.44 4.36
C GLY A 47 -7.56 -6.42 3.45
N PHE A 48 -7.42 -7.40 2.55
CA PHE A 48 -6.36 -7.44 1.54
C PHE A 48 -6.43 -6.24 0.59
N GLN A 49 -7.63 -5.88 0.12
CA GLN A 49 -7.85 -4.71 -0.73
C GLN A 49 -7.63 -3.39 0.02
N GLU A 50 -8.09 -3.29 1.27
CA GLU A 50 -7.80 -2.10 2.11
C GLU A 50 -6.29 -1.92 2.30
N GLY A 51 -5.53 -3.02 2.29
CA GLY A 51 -4.07 -2.99 2.26
C GLY A 51 -3.47 -2.25 1.06
N TYR A 52 -4.22 -2.05 -0.03
CA TYR A 52 -3.73 -1.24 -1.16
C TYR A 52 -3.52 0.20 -0.74
N LEU A 53 -4.36 0.74 0.16
CA LEU A 53 -4.25 2.11 0.64
C LEU A 53 -2.94 2.40 1.39
N THR A 54 -2.18 1.38 1.82
CA THR A 54 -0.86 1.62 2.43
C THR A 54 0.19 2.07 1.43
N MET A 55 -0.01 1.82 0.12
CA MET A 55 0.93 2.18 -0.96
C MET A 55 2.31 1.49 -0.89
N ASP A 56 2.56 0.61 0.09
CA ASP A 56 3.88 0.01 0.36
C ASP A 56 4.40 -0.85 -0.80
N ALA A 57 3.51 -1.61 -1.45
CA ALA A 57 3.88 -2.49 -2.56
C ALA A 57 4.38 -1.68 -3.77
N LEU A 58 3.70 -0.59 -4.12
CA LEU A 58 4.12 0.31 -5.21
C LEU A 58 5.42 1.03 -4.85
N ALA A 59 5.52 1.49 -3.60
CA ALA A 59 6.71 2.14 -3.07
C ALA A 59 7.95 1.23 -3.20
N ALA A 60 7.81 -0.08 -2.93
CA ALA A 60 8.92 -1.03 -3.03
C ALA A 60 9.54 -1.10 -4.44
N PHE A 61 8.78 -0.89 -5.52
CA PHE A 61 9.33 -0.84 -6.88
C PHE A 61 10.22 0.38 -7.12
N VAL A 62 9.88 1.53 -6.51
CA VAL A 62 10.64 2.78 -6.65
C VAL A 62 11.85 2.80 -5.71
N PHE A 63 11.66 2.37 -4.46
CA PHE A 63 12.69 2.42 -3.41
C PHE A 63 13.59 1.19 -3.35
N GLY A 64 13.26 0.10 -4.04
CA GLY A 64 13.98 -1.18 -3.93
C GLY A 64 15.48 -1.05 -4.21
N ILE A 65 15.85 -0.26 -5.23
CA ILE A 65 17.27 -0.01 -5.56
C ILE A 65 18.01 0.74 -4.45
N ILE A 66 17.34 1.67 -3.76
CA ILE A 66 17.92 2.44 -2.66
C ILE A 66 18.21 1.50 -1.49
N ILE A 67 17.26 0.62 -1.14
CA ILE A 67 17.45 -0.37 -0.09
C ILE A 67 18.60 -1.33 -0.42
N ILE A 68 18.70 -1.81 -1.66
CA ILE A 68 19.80 -2.66 -2.10
C ILE A 68 21.15 -1.94 -1.96
N ASN A 69 21.23 -0.67 -2.34
CA ASN A 69 22.45 0.13 -2.21
C ASN A 69 22.84 0.36 -0.75
N ILE A 70 21.89 0.67 0.12
CA ILE A 70 22.13 0.79 1.58
C ILE A 70 22.66 -0.53 2.15
N MET A 71 22.12 -1.67 1.74
CA MET A 71 22.64 -2.98 2.19
C MET A 71 24.08 -3.22 1.74
N ARG A 72 24.43 -2.82 0.51
CA ARG A 72 25.81 -2.92 -0.01
C ARG A 72 26.77 -2.02 0.75
N GLU A 73 26.38 -0.77 1.01
CA GLU A 73 27.18 0.18 1.81
C GLU A 73 27.41 -0.32 3.25
N ARG A 74 26.46 -1.08 3.80
CA ARG A 74 26.59 -1.74 5.11
C ARG A 74 27.36 -3.05 5.09
N GLY A 75 28.00 -3.40 3.97
CA GLY A 75 28.92 -4.53 3.86
C GLY A 75 28.32 -5.82 3.31
N ALA A 76 27.06 -5.83 2.84
CA ALA A 76 26.52 -7.00 2.13
C ALA A 76 27.07 -7.05 0.69
N THR A 77 27.97 -7.99 0.42
CA THR A 77 28.71 -8.07 -0.85
C THR A 77 28.08 -9.06 -1.83
N THR A 78 27.51 -10.15 -1.33
CA THR A 78 26.91 -11.20 -2.18
C THR A 78 25.41 -11.02 -2.34
N LYS A 79 24.84 -11.48 -3.47
CA LYS A 79 23.38 -11.48 -3.70
C LYS A 79 22.62 -12.22 -2.57
N LYS A 80 23.20 -13.30 -2.06
CA LYS A 80 22.64 -14.10 -0.97
C LYS A 80 22.65 -13.33 0.36
N GLU A 81 23.72 -12.61 0.67
CA GLU A 81 23.79 -11.73 1.85
C GLU A 81 22.75 -10.62 1.80
N ILE A 82 22.60 -9.96 0.65
CA ILE A 82 21.59 -8.90 0.45
C ILE A 82 20.20 -9.50 0.67
N MET A 83 19.90 -10.65 0.08
CA MET A 83 18.60 -11.33 0.23
C MET A 83 18.30 -11.70 1.68
N ILE A 84 19.22 -12.39 2.37
CA ILE A 84 19.01 -12.85 3.75
C ILE A 84 18.90 -11.67 4.72
N SER A 85 19.76 -10.65 4.56
CA SER A 85 19.73 -9.45 5.41
C SER A 85 18.42 -8.69 5.21
N SER A 86 18.00 -8.52 3.96
CA SER A 86 16.72 -7.85 3.64
C SER A 86 15.54 -8.65 4.19
N LEU A 87 15.56 -9.98 4.09
CA LEU A 87 14.50 -10.83 4.63
C LEU A 87 14.39 -10.72 6.15
N LYS A 88 15.52 -10.70 6.88
CA LYS A 88 15.53 -10.50 8.33
C LYS A 88 14.94 -9.14 8.73
N VAL A 89 15.35 -8.07 8.03
CA VAL A 89 14.81 -6.73 8.27
C VAL A 89 13.31 -6.68 7.96
N ALA A 90 12.89 -7.26 6.82
CA ALA A 90 11.49 -7.32 6.41
C ALA A 90 10.63 -8.11 7.40
N LEU A 91 11.14 -9.23 7.95
CA LEU A 91 10.40 -10.03 8.92
C LEU A 91 10.20 -9.28 10.25
N VAL A 92 11.23 -8.59 10.74
CA VAL A 92 11.12 -7.77 11.96
C VAL A 92 10.17 -6.59 11.74
N ALA A 93 10.38 -5.82 10.67
CA ALA A 93 9.55 -4.65 10.36
C ALA A 93 8.09 -5.05 10.07
N GLY A 94 7.88 -6.09 9.27
CA GLY A 94 6.56 -6.61 8.91
C GLY A 94 5.78 -7.14 10.11
N THR A 95 6.45 -7.85 11.04
CA THR A 95 5.81 -8.33 12.28
C THR A 95 5.38 -7.17 13.16
N LEU A 96 6.25 -6.16 13.35
CA LEU A 96 5.91 -4.97 14.13
C LEU A 96 4.73 -4.21 13.50
N LEU A 97 4.73 -4.06 12.18
CA LEU A 97 3.68 -3.38 11.43
C LEU A 97 2.34 -4.14 11.53
N ALA A 98 2.36 -5.47 11.45
CA ALA A 98 1.18 -6.31 11.62
C ALA A 98 0.57 -6.16 13.02
N ILE A 99 1.39 -6.12 14.08
CA ILE A 99 0.94 -5.90 15.46
C ILE A 99 0.28 -4.53 15.60
N ILE A 100 0.92 -3.48 15.08
CA ILE A 100 0.40 -2.11 15.16
C ILE A 100 -0.92 -2.00 14.40
N TYR A 101 -0.98 -2.43 13.14
CA TYR A 101 -2.22 -2.33 12.35
C TYR A 101 -3.35 -3.15 12.96
N SER A 102 -3.10 -4.37 13.44
CA SER A 102 -4.12 -5.17 14.13
C SER A 102 -4.67 -4.45 15.37
N SER A 103 -3.77 -3.81 16.13
CA SER A 103 -4.15 -3.01 17.31
C SER A 103 -4.96 -1.77 16.93
N LEU A 104 -4.57 -1.07 15.86
CA LEU A 104 -5.31 0.09 15.35
C LEU A 104 -6.68 -0.31 14.81
N SER A 105 -6.80 -1.45 14.12
CA SER A 105 -8.08 -2.00 13.66
C SER A 105 -9.00 -2.34 14.84
N TYR A 106 -8.48 -2.96 15.90
CA TYR A 106 -9.24 -3.23 17.12
C TYR A 106 -9.69 -1.92 17.80
N MET A 107 -8.80 -0.94 17.88
CA MET A 107 -9.10 0.37 18.45
C MET A 107 -10.18 1.12 17.65
N GLY A 108 -10.18 1.00 16.32
CA GLY A 108 -11.24 1.52 15.45
C GLY A 108 -12.57 0.76 15.63
N ALA A 109 -12.52 -0.56 15.81
CA ALA A 109 -13.71 -1.39 16.01
C ALA A 109 -14.40 -1.10 17.34
N THR A 110 -13.65 -0.84 18.41
CA THR A 110 -14.19 -0.49 19.74
C THR A 110 -14.63 0.96 19.86
N SER A 111 -14.20 1.85 18.97
CA SER A 111 -14.57 3.26 19.03
C SER A 111 -15.89 3.57 18.32
N ALA A 112 -16.33 2.69 17.41
CA ALA A 112 -17.51 2.90 16.58
C ALA A 112 -18.82 3.06 17.36
N SER A 113 -18.94 2.46 18.55
CA SER A 113 -20.15 2.57 19.38
C SER A 113 -20.36 3.97 19.96
N GLU A 114 -19.28 4.65 20.34
CA GLU A 114 -19.32 5.97 20.99
C GLU A 114 -19.07 7.12 20.00
N LEU A 115 -18.13 6.93 19.08
CA LEU A 115 -17.76 7.96 18.10
C LEU A 115 -18.60 7.88 16.82
N GLY A 116 -19.35 6.81 16.63
CA GLY A 116 -20.04 6.50 15.38
C GLY A 116 -19.07 6.09 14.26
N HIS A 117 -19.62 5.91 13.05
CA HIS A 117 -18.84 5.67 11.85
C HIS A 117 -18.30 7.00 11.30
N LEU A 118 -17.00 7.21 11.45
CA LEU A 118 -16.31 8.40 10.94
C LEU A 118 -15.80 8.17 9.52
N GLU A 119 -15.58 9.26 8.80
CA GLU A 119 -15.28 9.25 7.36
C GLU A 119 -13.98 8.53 6.97
N ASN A 120 -12.96 8.58 7.82
CA ASN A 120 -11.65 8.01 7.52
C ASN A 120 -10.84 7.69 8.79
N GLY A 121 -9.77 6.91 8.64
CA GLY A 121 -8.90 6.49 9.74
C GLY A 121 -8.25 7.64 10.51
N GLY A 122 -7.98 8.78 9.83
CA GLY A 122 -7.44 9.98 10.49
C GLY A 122 -8.43 10.60 11.47
N ALA A 123 -9.70 10.71 11.06
CA ALA A 123 -10.78 11.16 11.93
C ALA A 123 -11.00 10.22 13.12
N VAL A 124 -10.94 8.90 12.88
CA VAL A 124 -11.04 7.88 13.94
C VAL A 124 -9.94 8.06 14.99
N LEU A 125 -8.68 8.16 14.57
CA LEU A 125 -7.55 8.37 15.50
C LEU A 125 -7.66 9.69 16.27
N ALA A 126 -8.07 10.77 15.61
CA ALA A 126 -8.26 12.06 16.26
C ALA A 126 -9.41 12.04 17.29
N GLY A 127 -10.50 11.32 16.98
CA GLY A 127 -11.63 11.12 17.90
C GLY A 127 -11.22 10.28 19.11
N ILE A 128 -10.53 9.16 18.90
CA ILE A 128 -10.01 8.31 19.97
C ILE A 128 -9.04 9.07 20.86
N SER A 129 -8.11 9.83 20.26
CA SER A 129 -7.15 10.62 21.03
C SER A 129 -7.82 11.70 21.88
N TYR A 130 -8.93 12.26 21.39
CA TYR A 130 -9.73 13.21 22.16
C TYR A 130 -10.50 12.56 23.29
N TYR A 131 -11.05 11.37 23.05
CA TYR A 131 -11.76 10.62 24.06
C TYR A 131 -10.88 10.32 25.28
N TYR A 132 -9.64 9.84 25.06
CA TYR A 132 -8.75 9.49 26.16
C TYR A 132 -7.99 10.66 26.79
N PHE A 133 -7.58 11.66 26.00
CA PHE A 133 -6.64 12.70 26.45
C PHE A 133 -7.19 14.12 26.27
N GLY A 134 -8.45 14.27 25.89
CA GLY A 134 -9.08 15.57 25.65
C GLY A 134 -8.38 16.37 24.55
N SER A 135 -8.39 17.70 24.69
CA SER A 135 -7.77 18.63 23.75
C SER A 135 -6.25 18.41 23.63
N PHE A 136 -5.59 18.03 24.72
CA PHE A 136 -4.15 17.79 24.75
C PHE A 136 -3.75 16.62 23.84
N GLY A 137 -4.54 15.54 23.81
CA GLY A 137 -4.35 14.41 22.90
C GLY A 137 -4.36 14.82 21.44
N LYS A 138 -5.39 15.59 21.03
CA LYS A 138 -5.51 16.07 19.64
C LYS A 138 -4.28 16.87 19.21
N VAL A 139 -3.78 17.75 20.08
CA VAL A 139 -2.60 18.58 19.78
C VAL A 139 -1.35 17.71 19.62
N ILE A 140 -1.11 16.77 20.54
CA ILE A 140 0.02 15.85 20.43
C ILE A 140 -0.07 15.02 19.15
N LEU A 141 -1.24 14.43 18.87
CA LEU A 141 -1.47 13.65 17.68
C LEU A 141 -1.17 14.47 16.41
N ALA A 142 -1.62 15.74 16.37
CA ALA A 142 -1.34 16.62 15.24
C ALA A 142 0.17 16.83 15.01
N PHE A 143 0.93 17.14 16.06
CA PHE A 143 2.39 17.28 15.96
C PHE A 143 3.07 16.00 15.47
N ILE A 144 2.65 14.85 16.01
CA ILE A 144 3.19 13.54 15.66
C ILE A 144 2.89 13.17 14.21
N VAL A 145 1.65 13.39 13.76
CA VAL A 145 1.23 13.11 12.37
C VAL A 145 1.96 14.03 11.40
N ILE A 146 2.07 15.33 11.68
CA ILE A 146 2.86 16.27 10.85
C ILE A 146 4.30 15.75 10.70
N ALA A 147 4.92 15.37 11.81
CA ALA A 147 6.27 14.84 11.83
C ALA A 147 6.45 13.57 10.99
N ALA A 148 5.53 12.60 11.12
CA ALA A 148 5.60 11.33 10.41
C ALA A 148 5.27 11.45 8.92
N CYS A 149 4.30 12.29 8.56
CA CYS A 149 3.98 12.57 7.17
C CYS A 149 5.13 13.34 6.49
N LEU A 150 5.85 14.20 7.23
CA LEU A 150 6.99 14.96 6.69
C LEU A 150 8.14 14.04 6.26
N THR A 151 8.54 13.06 7.07
CA THR A 151 9.63 12.13 6.71
C THR A 151 9.27 11.27 5.50
N THR A 152 8.02 10.78 5.45
CA THR A 152 7.50 9.98 4.34
C THR A 152 7.43 10.79 3.05
N SER A 153 6.91 12.02 3.14
CA SER A 153 6.84 12.96 2.00
C SER A 153 8.23 13.31 1.46
N ILE A 154 9.20 13.60 2.34
CA ILE A 154 10.59 13.83 1.92
C ILE A 154 11.15 12.59 1.21
N GLY A 155 10.92 11.39 1.76
CA GLY A 155 11.35 10.13 1.13
C GLY A 155 10.79 9.96 -0.28
N LEU A 156 9.47 10.11 -0.45
CA LEU A 156 8.79 9.99 -1.74
C LEU A 156 9.23 11.06 -2.74
N ILE A 157 9.30 12.32 -2.33
CA ILE A 157 9.72 13.42 -3.22
C ILE A 157 11.15 13.20 -3.69
N THR A 158 12.07 12.81 -2.79
CA THR A 158 13.47 12.57 -3.16
C THR A 158 13.61 11.38 -4.11
N ALA A 159 12.87 10.29 -3.91
CA ALA A 159 12.91 9.14 -4.83
C ALA A 159 12.26 9.45 -6.18
N CYS A 160 11.09 10.09 -6.22
CA CYS A 160 10.47 10.53 -7.46
C CYS A 160 11.40 11.49 -8.23
N ALA A 161 12.01 12.45 -7.54
CA ALA A 161 12.96 13.38 -8.17
C ALA A 161 14.20 12.66 -8.70
N SER A 162 14.73 11.66 -7.98
CA SER A 162 15.87 10.86 -8.45
C SER A 162 15.51 10.00 -9.66
N TYR A 163 14.35 9.35 -9.63
CA TYR A 163 13.85 8.53 -10.74
C TYR A 163 13.62 9.36 -12.01
N PHE A 164 12.91 10.48 -11.90
CA PHE A 164 12.64 11.35 -13.05
C PHE A 164 13.88 12.09 -13.55
N ASN A 165 14.86 12.37 -12.69
CA ASN A 165 16.14 12.89 -13.13
C ASN A 165 16.95 11.84 -13.92
N GLN A 166 16.85 10.55 -13.61
CA GLN A 166 17.44 9.48 -14.43
C GLN A 166 16.72 9.32 -15.77
N LEU A 167 15.38 9.44 -15.78
CA LEU A 167 14.57 9.30 -17.00
C LEU A 167 14.71 10.50 -17.95
N VAL A 168 14.72 11.72 -17.39
CA VAL A 168 14.80 12.99 -18.11
C VAL A 168 15.94 13.83 -17.52
N PRO A 169 17.20 13.55 -17.90
CA PRO A 169 18.38 14.18 -17.32
C PRO A 169 18.56 15.66 -17.68
N SER A 170 17.78 16.18 -18.63
CA SER A 170 17.77 17.61 -18.98
C SER A 170 17.20 18.50 -17.86
N ILE A 171 16.39 17.94 -16.96
CA ILE A 171 15.83 18.65 -15.80
C ILE A 171 16.59 18.23 -14.55
N SER A 172 17.11 19.20 -13.80
CA SER A 172 17.89 18.94 -12.59
C SER A 172 17.06 18.25 -11.50
N TYR A 173 17.70 17.45 -10.66
CA TYR A 173 17.09 16.86 -9.46
C TYR A 173 16.37 17.90 -8.60
N LYS A 174 16.97 19.08 -8.40
CA LYS A 174 16.38 20.17 -7.61
C LYS A 174 15.08 20.67 -8.23
N SER A 175 15.04 20.80 -9.56
CA SER A 175 13.82 21.21 -10.28
C SER A 175 12.71 20.18 -10.13
N TRP A 176 13.01 18.89 -10.31
CA TRP A 176 12.03 17.81 -10.08
C TRP A 176 11.51 17.79 -8.64
N ALA A 177 12.40 17.90 -7.65
CA ALA A 177 12.01 17.95 -6.24
C ALA A 177 11.08 19.14 -5.94
N THR A 178 11.38 20.32 -6.49
CA THR A 178 10.52 21.51 -6.34
C THR A 178 9.14 21.30 -6.99
N ILE A 179 9.09 20.75 -8.20
CA ILE A 179 7.82 20.48 -8.91
C ILE A 179 6.95 19.54 -8.09
N PHE A 180 7.49 18.41 -7.64
CA PHE A 180 6.72 17.45 -6.83
C PHE A 180 6.30 18.02 -5.47
N THR A 181 7.13 18.86 -4.85
CA THR A 181 6.79 19.52 -3.59
C THR A 181 5.62 20.49 -3.77
N ILE A 182 5.68 21.37 -4.78
CA ILE A 182 4.60 22.34 -5.06
C ILE A 182 3.30 21.61 -5.42
N PHE A 183 3.39 20.61 -6.30
CA PHE A 183 2.24 19.80 -6.71
C PHE A 183 1.58 19.10 -5.51
N SER A 184 2.38 18.44 -4.67
CA SER A 184 1.88 17.75 -3.48
C SER A 184 1.28 18.73 -2.46
N ALA A 185 1.89 19.91 -2.30
CA ALA A 185 1.38 20.95 -1.41
C ALA A 185 0.03 21.54 -1.87
N ILE A 186 -0.20 21.64 -3.18
CA ILE A 186 -1.51 22.04 -3.72
C ILE A 186 -2.54 20.96 -3.41
N ILE A 187 -2.23 19.71 -3.75
CA ILE A 187 -3.14 18.57 -3.60
C ILE A 187 -3.46 18.25 -2.14
N SER A 188 -2.54 18.50 -1.20
CA SER A 188 -2.79 18.25 0.22
C SER A 188 -3.94 19.07 0.82
N ASN A 189 -4.42 20.12 0.14
CA ASN A 189 -5.56 20.93 0.60
C ASN A 189 -6.95 20.34 0.23
N VAL A 190 -7.01 19.28 -0.59
CA VAL A 190 -8.27 18.69 -1.09
C VAL A 190 -8.99 17.86 -0.01
N GLY A 191 -8.29 17.43 1.04
CA GLY A 191 -8.83 16.65 2.15
C GLY A 191 -8.65 15.14 1.96
N LEU A 192 -8.51 14.41 3.07
CA LEU A 192 -8.13 12.99 3.05
C LEU A 192 -9.17 12.10 2.36
N SER A 193 -10.46 12.30 2.63
CA SER A 193 -11.54 11.48 2.06
C SER A 193 -11.57 11.57 0.53
N ALA A 194 -11.48 12.78 -0.03
CA ALA A 194 -11.42 13.01 -1.47
C ALA A 194 -10.12 12.49 -2.11
N LEU A 195 -9.00 12.57 -1.39
CA LEU A 195 -7.73 11.97 -1.86
C LEU A 195 -7.81 10.45 -1.93
N ILE A 196 -8.47 9.80 -0.95
CA ILE A 196 -8.72 8.36 -0.96
C ILE A 196 -9.63 7.99 -2.13
N GLU A 197 -10.76 8.69 -2.28
CA GLU A 197 -11.72 8.46 -3.37
C GLU A 197 -11.06 8.57 -4.76
N PHE A 198 -10.21 9.57 -4.97
CA PHE A 198 -9.45 9.72 -6.22
C PHE A 198 -8.38 8.65 -6.40
N SER A 199 -7.72 8.23 -5.31
CA SER A 199 -6.61 7.28 -5.38
C SER A 199 -7.09 5.85 -5.58
N VAL A 200 -8.19 5.43 -4.92
CA VAL A 200 -8.69 4.04 -4.95
C VAL A 200 -8.81 3.47 -6.38
N PRO A 201 -9.42 4.17 -7.37
CA PRO A 201 -9.46 3.72 -8.76
C PRO A 201 -8.07 3.42 -9.33
N VAL A 202 -7.13 4.33 -9.15
CA VAL A 202 -5.76 4.20 -9.65
C VAL A 202 -5.05 3.01 -8.97
N LEU A 203 -5.27 2.83 -7.67
CA LEU A 203 -4.69 1.73 -6.92
C LEU A 203 -5.23 0.38 -7.39
N LEU A 204 -6.54 0.25 -7.60
CA LEU A 204 -7.17 -0.97 -8.10
C LEU A 204 -6.66 -1.35 -9.50
N MET A 205 -6.29 -0.38 -10.34
CA MET A 205 -5.65 -0.66 -11.62
C MET A 205 -4.19 -1.13 -11.47
N LEU A 206 -3.41 -0.48 -10.62
CA LEU A 206 -1.95 -0.69 -10.55
C LEU A 206 -1.54 -1.87 -9.65
N TYR A 207 -2.22 -2.08 -8.52
CA TYR A 207 -1.84 -3.09 -7.54
C TYR A 207 -1.83 -4.52 -8.08
N PRO A 208 -2.87 -4.99 -8.78
CA PRO A 208 -2.87 -6.30 -9.41
C PRO A 208 -1.66 -6.54 -10.31
N ILE A 209 -1.29 -5.55 -11.12
CA ILE A 209 -0.15 -5.62 -12.04
C ILE A 209 1.16 -5.73 -11.27
N CYS A 210 1.32 -4.91 -10.23
CA CYS A 210 2.49 -4.92 -9.37
C CYS A 210 2.62 -6.25 -8.60
N ILE A 211 1.53 -6.79 -8.06
CA ILE A 211 1.50 -8.08 -7.39
C ILE A 211 1.85 -9.21 -8.37
N CYS A 212 1.23 -9.21 -9.55
CA CYS A 212 1.55 -10.15 -10.62
C CYS A 212 3.05 -10.12 -10.96
N LEU A 213 3.63 -8.93 -11.14
CA LEU A 213 5.06 -8.76 -11.42
C LEU A 213 5.94 -9.29 -10.28
N MET A 214 5.58 -9.05 -9.02
CA MET A 214 6.32 -9.59 -7.87
C MET A 214 6.35 -11.12 -7.89
N PHE A 215 5.20 -11.77 -8.06
CA PHE A 215 5.12 -13.23 -8.13
C PHE A 215 5.88 -13.81 -9.32
N LEU A 216 5.72 -13.21 -10.50
CA LEU A 216 6.46 -13.63 -11.70
C LEU A 216 7.97 -13.50 -11.48
N THR A 217 8.44 -12.43 -10.84
CA THR A 217 9.87 -12.24 -10.54
C THR A 217 10.40 -13.32 -9.60
N PHE A 218 9.63 -13.73 -8.59
CA PHE A 218 10.00 -14.87 -7.73
C PHE A 218 10.00 -16.21 -8.48
N MET A 219 9.07 -16.38 -9.42
CA MET A 219 8.94 -17.58 -10.24
C MET A 219 9.86 -17.59 -11.47
N ASP A 220 10.61 -16.51 -11.72
CA ASP A 220 11.50 -16.33 -12.87
C ASP A 220 12.42 -17.53 -13.15
N PRO A 221 13.04 -18.18 -12.13
CA PRO A 221 13.88 -19.34 -12.36
C PRO A 221 13.15 -20.54 -12.99
N LEU A 222 11.84 -20.68 -12.79
CA LEU A 222 11.04 -21.80 -13.30
C LEU A 222 10.89 -21.75 -14.84
N PHE A 223 10.79 -20.54 -15.39
CA PHE A 223 10.61 -20.32 -16.82
C PHE A 223 11.81 -19.63 -17.48
N LYS A 224 12.90 -19.37 -16.75
CA LYS A 224 14.17 -18.83 -17.27
C LYS A 224 14.03 -17.47 -17.95
N GLY A 225 13.27 -16.55 -17.35
CA GLY A 225 13.19 -15.16 -17.84
C GLY A 225 12.48 -14.96 -19.18
N LYS A 226 11.54 -15.85 -19.52
CA LYS A 226 10.83 -15.82 -20.79
C LYS A 226 9.79 -14.70 -20.82
N LYS A 227 9.94 -13.80 -21.79
CA LYS A 227 9.16 -12.56 -21.90
C LYS A 227 7.67 -12.82 -22.09
N GLU A 228 7.33 -13.90 -22.80
CA GLU A 228 5.95 -14.29 -23.10
C GLU A 228 5.13 -14.54 -21.83
N VAL A 229 5.73 -15.16 -20.81
CA VAL A 229 5.08 -15.41 -19.49
C VAL A 229 4.71 -14.09 -18.83
N TYR A 230 5.64 -13.14 -18.80
CA TYR A 230 5.39 -11.81 -18.24
C TYR A 230 4.32 -11.05 -19.03
N GLN A 231 4.49 -10.95 -20.35
CA GLN A 231 3.63 -10.13 -21.19
C GLN A 231 2.17 -10.57 -21.14
N ILE A 232 1.91 -11.88 -21.25
CA ILE A 232 0.54 -12.40 -21.33
C ILE A 232 -0.13 -12.36 -19.96
N SER A 233 0.59 -12.73 -18.89
CA SER A 233 0.08 -12.63 -17.52
C SER A 233 -0.27 -11.18 -17.15
N ILE A 234 0.61 -10.23 -17.45
CA ILE A 234 0.36 -8.80 -17.19
C ILE A 234 -0.78 -8.28 -18.06
N LEU A 235 -0.86 -8.66 -19.34
CA LEU A 235 -1.94 -8.22 -20.22
C LEU A 235 -3.31 -8.65 -19.69
N PHE A 236 -3.45 -9.91 -19.29
CA PHE A 236 -4.72 -10.42 -18.76
C PHE A 236 -5.08 -9.77 -17.42
N THR A 237 -4.08 -9.59 -16.55
CA THR A 237 -4.24 -8.84 -15.29
C THR A 237 -4.70 -7.40 -15.56
N PHE A 238 -4.05 -6.72 -16.50
CA PHE A 238 -4.34 -5.33 -16.87
C PHE A 238 -5.77 -5.17 -17.40
N ILE A 239 -6.23 -6.11 -18.25
CA ILE A 239 -7.60 -6.09 -18.78
C ILE A 239 -8.62 -6.14 -17.65
N VAL A 240 -8.45 -6.98 -16.62
CA VAL A 240 -9.42 -7.00 -15.52
C VAL A 240 -9.29 -5.75 -14.65
N SER A 241 -8.07 -5.39 -14.30
CA SER A 241 -7.79 -4.32 -13.34
C SER A 241 -8.21 -2.94 -13.85
N ILE A 242 -8.19 -2.71 -15.16
CA ILE A 242 -8.67 -1.44 -15.73
C ILE A 242 -10.19 -1.30 -15.55
N PHE A 243 -10.96 -2.37 -15.70
CA PHE A 243 -12.41 -2.33 -15.46
C PHE A 243 -12.73 -2.20 -13.97
N ASP A 244 -11.99 -2.91 -13.10
CA ASP A 244 -12.14 -2.74 -11.64
C ASP A 244 -11.88 -1.30 -11.21
N GLY A 245 -10.83 -0.67 -11.74
CA GLY A 245 -10.53 0.73 -11.47
C GLY A 245 -11.56 1.70 -12.05
N LEU A 246 -12.07 1.45 -13.26
CA LEU A 246 -13.12 2.28 -13.87
C LEU A 246 -14.44 2.19 -13.10
N SER A 247 -14.83 0.99 -12.68
CA SER A 247 -16.00 0.75 -11.84
C SER A 247 -15.88 1.49 -10.51
N ALA A 248 -14.70 1.45 -9.88
CA ALA A 248 -14.41 2.24 -8.68
C ALA A 248 -14.40 3.75 -8.91
N ALA A 249 -14.13 4.23 -10.14
CA ALA A 249 -14.25 5.64 -10.53
C ALA A 249 -15.69 6.06 -10.89
N GLY A 250 -16.66 5.15 -10.77
CA GLY A 250 -18.07 5.40 -11.12
C GLY A 250 -18.39 5.21 -12.61
N ILE A 251 -17.45 4.74 -13.43
CA ILE A 251 -17.65 4.44 -14.86
C ILE A 251 -17.92 2.94 -14.99
N VAL A 252 -19.17 2.56 -14.79
CA VAL A 252 -19.61 1.15 -14.83
C VAL A 252 -20.04 0.76 -16.24
N VAL A 253 -19.38 -0.24 -16.83
CA VAL A 253 -19.82 -0.85 -18.09
C VAL A 253 -20.55 -2.15 -17.75
N SER A 254 -21.85 -2.06 -17.50
CA SER A 254 -22.65 -3.18 -16.95
C SER A 254 -22.53 -4.49 -17.73
N SER A 255 -22.36 -4.44 -19.05
CA SER A 255 -22.17 -5.64 -19.87
C SER A 255 -20.86 -6.37 -19.58
N VAL A 256 -19.79 -5.63 -19.24
CA VAL A 256 -18.48 -6.19 -18.91
C VAL A 256 -18.50 -6.72 -17.47
N ASP A 257 -19.05 -5.94 -16.53
CA ASP A 257 -19.11 -6.34 -15.12
C ASP A 257 -19.96 -7.61 -14.93
N ASN A 258 -21.12 -7.71 -15.60
CA ASN A 258 -21.94 -8.94 -15.57
C ASN A 258 -21.23 -10.15 -16.18
N LEU A 259 -20.42 -9.93 -17.22
CA LEU A 259 -19.64 -10.99 -17.86
C LEU A 259 -18.49 -11.44 -16.95
N PHE A 260 -17.82 -10.51 -16.29
CA PHE A 260 -16.76 -10.82 -15.33
C PHE A 260 -17.30 -11.48 -14.08
N GLU A 261 -18.44 -11.04 -13.55
CA GLU A 261 -19.07 -11.68 -12.39
C GLU A 261 -19.50 -13.11 -12.69
N SER A 262 -19.94 -13.40 -13.91
CA SER A 262 -20.36 -14.76 -14.30
C SER A 262 -19.20 -15.69 -14.67
N ILE A 263 -18.07 -15.16 -15.16
CA ILE A 263 -16.96 -15.97 -15.69
C ILE A 263 -15.77 -16.02 -14.73
N LEU A 264 -15.46 -14.92 -14.04
CA LEU A 264 -14.24 -14.78 -13.24
C LEU A 264 -14.49 -15.17 -11.78
N PRO A 265 -13.81 -16.21 -11.27
CA PRO A 265 -13.82 -16.50 -9.84
C PRO A 265 -13.25 -15.32 -9.05
N LEU A 266 -13.79 -15.08 -7.86
CA LEU A 266 -13.35 -14.02 -6.97
C LEU A 266 -13.57 -12.58 -7.49
N TYR A 267 -14.32 -12.40 -8.58
CA TYR A 267 -14.70 -11.06 -9.05
C TYR A 267 -15.57 -10.31 -8.03
N SER A 268 -16.51 -11.02 -7.40
CA SER A 268 -17.39 -10.47 -6.35
C SER A 268 -16.65 -10.00 -5.09
N VAL A 269 -15.42 -10.47 -4.87
CA VAL A 269 -14.53 -10.02 -3.79
C VAL A 269 -13.41 -9.11 -4.29
N GLY A 270 -13.52 -8.63 -5.54
CA GLY A 270 -12.59 -7.76 -6.25
C GLY A 270 -11.16 -8.29 -6.38
N LEU A 271 -11.02 -9.61 -6.57
CA LEU A 271 -9.77 -10.29 -6.95
C LEU A 271 -9.91 -11.04 -8.28
N GLY A 272 -10.80 -10.56 -9.16
CA GLY A 272 -11.06 -11.21 -10.46
C GLY A 272 -9.85 -11.28 -11.38
N TRP A 273 -8.81 -10.47 -11.13
CA TRP A 273 -7.56 -10.46 -11.89
C TRP A 273 -6.65 -11.68 -11.63
N LEU A 274 -6.81 -12.35 -10.48
CA LEU A 274 -5.89 -13.39 -10.03
C LEU A 274 -5.88 -14.61 -10.97
N ILE A 275 -7.06 -15.10 -11.35
CA ILE A 275 -7.19 -16.28 -12.21
C ILE A 275 -6.70 -15.97 -13.64
N PRO A 276 -7.10 -14.86 -14.29
CA PRO A 276 -6.54 -14.44 -15.56
C PRO A 276 -5.01 -14.25 -15.54
N ALA A 277 -4.43 -13.76 -14.45
CA ALA A 277 -2.98 -13.69 -14.30
C ALA A 277 -2.33 -15.09 -14.40
N VAL A 278 -2.82 -16.05 -13.61
CA VAL A 278 -2.30 -17.43 -13.61
C VAL A 278 -2.48 -18.09 -14.98
N VAL A 279 -3.67 -17.97 -15.58
CA VAL A 279 -3.96 -18.50 -16.92
C VAL A 279 -3.04 -17.89 -17.95
N GLY A 280 -2.84 -16.57 -17.92
CA GLY A 280 -1.93 -15.87 -18.83
C GLY A 280 -0.48 -16.33 -18.68
N GLY A 281 -0.03 -16.57 -17.44
CA GLY A 281 1.29 -17.15 -17.17
C GLY A 281 1.46 -18.56 -17.75
N ILE A 282 0.45 -19.43 -17.58
CA ILE A 282 0.46 -20.79 -18.14
C ILE A 282 0.49 -20.75 -19.67
N ILE A 283 -0.36 -19.92 -20.30
CA ILE A 283 -0.39 -19.75 -21.75
C ILE A 283 0.96 -19.26 -22.26
N GLY A 284 1.54 -18.24 -21.62
CA GLY A 284 2.87 -17.73 -22.00
C GLY A 284 3.96 -18.79 -21.87
N TYR A 285 3.88 -19.66 -20.87
CA TYR A 285 4.82 -20.78 -20.72
C TYR A 285 4.65 -21.82 -21.84
N LEU A 286 3.42 -22.21 -22.17
CA LEU A 286 3.13 -23.16 -23.24
C LEU A 286 3.58 -22.64 -24.62
N LEU A 287 3.33 -21.37 -24.93
CA LEU A 287 3.79 -20.72 -26.16
C LEU A 287 5.33 -20.70 -26.26
N THR A 288 6.00 -20.59 -25.12
CA THR A 288 7.46 -20.64 -25.06
C THR A 288 8.00 -22.04 -25.40
N LEU A 289 7.30 -23.10 -25.00
CA LEU A 289 7.65 -24.47 -25.35
C LEU A 289 7.43 -24.76 -26.84
N GLY A 290 6.37 -24.19 -27.42
CA GLY A 290 6.07 -24.33 -28.85
C GLY A 290 7.11 -23.70 -29.79
N LYS A 291 7.78 -22.62 -29.37
CA LYS A 291 8.89 -22.00 -30.13
C LYS A 291 10.21 -22.77 -30.07
N ARG A 292 10.29 -23.86 -29.27
CA ARG A 292 11.49 -24.68 -29.10
C ARG A 292 11.53 -25.90 -30.04
N ILE A 293 10.52 -26.07 -30.88
CA ILE A 293 10.43 -27.06 -31.97
C ILE A 293 10.66 -26.31 -33.27
#